data_AF-A0A8C3SC02-F1
#
_entry.id   AF-A0A8C3SC02-F1
#
_cell.length_a   1.000
_cell.length_b   1.000
_cell.length_c   1.000
_cell.angle_alpha   90.00
_cell.angle_beta   90.00
_cell.angle_gamma   90.00
#
_symmetry.space_group_name_H-M   'P 1'
#
loop_
_entity.id
_entity.type
_entity.pdbx_description
1 polymer ?
#
loop_
_entity_poly.entity_id
_entity_poly.type
_entity_poly.pdbx_seq_one_letter_code
_entity_poly.pdbx_strand_id
1 'polypeptide(L)'
;MTLGLTAGYRDETFLRGRVRVWQSARPPHPTVTMFRLMISQAKKHPSLIPLFIFIGAGGSGAALYIMRLAMFNPDVCWDKKNNPEPWNKLAPTDQYKFYSVNVDYSKLKKDRPDF
;
A
#
# COMPACT_ATOMS: atom_id res chain seq x y z
N MET A 1 -7.99 9.01 -71.91
CA MET A 1 -8.49 9.07 -70.52
C MET A 1 -9.47 7.91 -70.40
N THR A 2 -9.18 6.80 -69.75
CA THR A 2 -9.39 6.61 -68.31
C THR A 2 -8.84 5.25 -67.88
N LEU A 3 -7.78 5.19 -67.05
CA LEU A 3 -7.47 3.99 -66.27
C LEU A 3 -6.67 4.41 -65.03
N GLY A 4 -7.30 4.34 -63.86
CA GLY A 4 -6.63 4.63 -62.60
C GLY A 4 -7.58 4.54 -61.41
N LEU A 5 -8.10 3.36 -61.10
CA LEU A 5 -8.95 3.14 -59.92
C LEU A 5 -9.06 1.65 -59.53
N THR A 6 -7.96 0.92 -59.30
CA THR A 6 -8.07 -0.48 -58.79
C THR A 6 -6.98 -0.93 -57.79
N ALA A 7 -5.99 -0.11 -57.44
CA ALA A 7 -4.89 -0.55 -56.58
C ALA A 7 -5.10 -0.33 -55.07
N GLY A 8 -6.08 0.49 -54.65
CA GLY A 8 -6.22 0.92 -53.25
C GLY A 8 -7.19 0.12 -52.35
N TYR A 9 -8.10 -0.69 -52.90
CA TYR A 9 -9.19 -1.30 -52.13
C TYR A 9 -8.86 -2.68 -51.52
N ARG A 10 -7.82 -3.35 -52.01
CA ARG A 10 -7.49 -4.74 -51.61
C ARG A 10 -6.73 -4.82 -50.29
N ASP A 11 -6.01 -3.76 -49.91
CA ASP A 11 -5.19 -3.74 -48.70
C ASP A 11 -6.01 -3.37 -47.45
N GLU A 12 -6.97 -2.44 -47.55
CA GLU A 12 -7.79 -2.04 -46.41
C GLU A 12 -8.65 -3.16 -45.83
N THR A 13 -9.16 -4.06 -46.67
CA THR A 13 -9.96 -5.21 -46.22
C THR A 13 -9.09 -6.25 -45.51
N PHE A 14 -7.85 -6.44 -45.96
CA PHE A 14 -6.87 -7.32 -45.36
C PHE A 14 -6.34 -6.77 -44.03
N LEU A 15 -6.00 -5.48 -44.00
CA LEU A 15 -5.62 -4.77 -42.78
C LEU A 15 -6.76 -4.72 -41.77
N ARG A 16 -8.00 -4.47 -42.20
CA ARG A 16 -9.19 -4.55 -41.32
C ARG A 16 -9.42 -5.97 -40.81
N GLY A 17 -9.23 -7.00 -41.63
CA GLY A 17 -9.31 -8.40 -41.20
C GLY A 17 -8.25 -8.71 -40.14
N ARG A 18 -7.01 -8.28 -40.37
CA ARG A 18 -5.89 -8.44 -39.44
C ARG A 18 -6.15 -7.70 -38.13
N VAL A 19 -6.58 -6.44 -38.17
CA VAL A 19 -6.93 -5.65 -36.96
C VAL A 19 -8.07 -6.30 -36.19
N ARG A 20 -9.08 -6.86 -36.87
CA ARG A 20 -10.19 -7.58 -36.22
C ARG A 20 -9.71 -8.86 -35.53
N VAL A 21 -8.80 -9.61 -36.15
CA VAL A 21 -8.15 -10.80 -35.56
C VAL A 21 -7.30 -10.42 -34.35
N TRP A 22 -6.50 -9.35 -34.45
CA TRP A 22 -5.73 -8.82 -33.31
C TRP A 22 -6.62 -8.31 -32.17
N GLN A 23 -7.78 -7.73 -32.49
CA GLN A 23 -8.74 -7.27 -31.48
C GLN A 23 -9.44 -8.44 -30.78
N SER A 24 -9.78 -9.53 -31.49
CA SER A 24 -10.35 -10.75 -30.88
C SER A 24 -9.32 -11.59 -30.09
N ALA A 25 -8.04 -11.45 -30.40
CA ALA A 25 -6.94 -12.13 -29.70
C ALA A 25 -6.45 -11.37 -28.46
N ARG A 26 -7.01 -10.19 -28.15
CA ARG A 26 -6.70 -9.51 -26.89
C ARG A 26 -7.28 -10.35 -25.74
N PRO A 27 -6.45 -10.76 -24.76
CA PRO A 27 -6.98 -11.44 -23.59
C PRO A 27 -8.07 -10.56 -22.96
N PRO A 28 -9.19 -11.13 -22.49
CA PRO A 28 -10.20 -10.35 -21.81
C PRO A 28 -9.52 -9.56 -20.69
N HIS A 29 -9.81 -8.26 -20.62
CA HIS A 29 -9.31 -7.43 -19.53
C HIS A 29 -9.64 -8.14 -18.21
N PRO A 30 -8.69 -8.27 -17.27
CA PRO A 30 -8.96 -8.93 -16.01
C PRO A 30 -10.01 -8.11 -15.24
N THR A 31 -11.28 -8.43 -15.44
CA THR A 31 -12.43 -7.86 -14.73
C THR A 31 -12.57 -8.47 -13.33
N VAL A 32 -11.81 -9.54 -13.06
CA VAL A 32 -11.66 -10.14 -11.74
C VAL A 32 -10.71 -9.32 -10.88
N THR A 33 -11.23 -8.80 -9.77
CA THR A 33 -10.43 -8.08 -8.78
C THR A 33 -9.32 -8.99 -8.25
N MET A 34 -8.10 -8.45 -8.09
CA MET A 34 -6.92 -9.21 -7.61
C MET A 34 -7.19 -10.01 -6.34
N PHE A 35 -7.96 -9.44 -5.40
CA PHE A 35 -8.38 -10.13 -4.17
C PHE A 35 -9.22 -11.39 -4.43
N ARG A 36 -10.13 -11.38 -5.40
CA ARG A 36 -10.94 -12.56 -5.75
C ARG A 36 -10.08 -13.68 -6.35
N LEU A 37 -9.07 -13.32 -7.13
CA LEU A 37 -8.10 -14.30 -7.65
C LEU A 37 -7.31 -14.93 -6.51
N MET A 38 -6.79 -14.14 -5.57
CA MET A 38 -6.05 -14.64 -4.42
C MET A 38 -6.89 -15.61 -3.57
N ILE A 39 -8.15 -15.27 -3.28
CA ILE A 39 -9.06 -16.14 -2.52
C ILE A 39 -9.35 -17.44 -3.28
N SER A 40 -9.58 -17.35 -4.59
CA SER A 40 -9.81 -18.52 -5.44
C SER A 40 -8.60 -19.46 -5.47
N GLN A 41 -7.38 -18.91 -5.56
CA GLN A 41 -6.14 -19.69 -5.52
C GLN A 41 -5.91 -20.32 -4.14
N ALA A 42 -6.15 -19.58 -3.06
CA ALA A 42 -6.01 -20.09 -1.69
C ALA A 42 -6.97 -21.26 -1.40
N LYS A 43 -8.19 -21.25 -1.96
CA LYS A 43 -9.14 -22.37 -1.85
C LYS A 43 -8.74 -23.60 -2.68
N LYS A 44 -8.09 -23.39 -3.83
CA LYS A 44 -7.61 -24.47 -4.71
C LYS A 44 -6.33 -25.14 -4.17
N HIS A 45 -5.48 -24.36 -3.51
CA HIS A 45 -4.20 -24.81 -2.98
C HIS A 45 -4.07 -24.41 -1.50
N PRO A 46 -4.48 -25.28 -0.55
CA PRO A 46 -4.50 -24.94 0.87
C PRO A 46 -3.11 -24.65 1.47
N SER A 47 -2.03 -25.12 0.81
CA SER A 47 -0.65 -24.80 1.16
C SER A 47 -0.28 -23.31 1.03
N LEU A 48 -1.04 -22.53 0.23
CA LEU A 48 -0.80 -21.10 0.04
C LEU A 48 -1.40 -20.23 1.16
N ILE A 49 -2.32 -20.77 1.95
CA ILE A 49 -2.98 -20.05 3.06
C ILE A 49 -1.97 -19.51 4.09
N PRO A 50 -1.05 -20.32 4.65
CA PRO A 50 -0.08 -19.81 5.62
C PRO A 50 0.82 -18.72 5.04
N LEU A 51 1.19 -18.84 3.75
CA LEU A 51 2.00 -17.82 3.07
C LEU A 51 1.28 -16.47 3.01
N PHE A 52 0.00 -16.44 2.61
CA PHE A 52 -0.77 -15.20 2.58
C PHE A 52 -0.99 -14.60 3.97
N ILE A 53 -1.13 -15.43 5.00
CA ILE A 53 -1.23 -14.96 6.39
C ILE A 53 0.04 -14.24 6.81
N PHE A 54 1.23 -14.83 6.59
CA PHE A 54 2.49 -14.17 6.97
C PHE A 54 2.76 -12.88 6.18
N ILE A 55 2.45 -12.87 4.88
CA ILE A 55 2.61 -11.67 4.05
C ILE A 55 1.62 -10.58 4.49
N GLY A 56 0.36 -10.94 4.72
CA GLY A 56 -0.67 -10.01 5.17
C GLY A 56 -0.41 -9.49 6.59
N ALA A 57 0.02 -10.36 7.51
CA ALA A 57 0.37 -9.99 8.87
C ALA A 57 1.65 -9.13 8.90
N GLY A 58 2.66 -9.46 8.11
CA GLY A 58 3.89 -8.67 8.00
C GLY A 58 3.63 -7.28 7.42
N GLY A 59 2.87 -7.20 6.33
CA GLY A 59 2.50 -5.93 5.69
C GLY A 59 1.64 -5.05 6.60
N SER A 60 0.61 -5.63 7.22
CA SER A 60 -0.25 -4.89 8.16
C SER A 60 0.52 -4.47 9.42
N GLY A 61 1.35 -5.35 9.99
CA GLY A 61 2.21 -5.04 11.14
C GLY A 61 3.20 -3.91 10.85
N ALA A 62 3.85 -3.92 9.69
CA ALA A 62 4.75 -2.84 9.28
C ALA A 62 4.01 -1.51 9.12
N ALA A 63 2.85 -1.51 8.46
CA ALA A 63 2.04 -0.31 8.28
C ALA A 63 1.55 0.25 9.62
N LEU A 64 1.06 -0.62 10.52
CA LEU A 64 0.64 -0.24 11.87
C LEU A 64 1.78 0.34 12.70
N TYR A 65 2.98 -0.24 12.61
CA TYR A 65 4.13 0.26 13.35
C TYR A 65 4.57 1.65 12.85
N ILE A 66 4.59 1.87 11.54
CA ILE A 66 4.88 3.19 10.97
C ILE A 66 3.82 4.21 11.38
N MET A 67 2.53 3.85 11.29
CA MET A 67 1.44 4.72 11.71
C MET A 67 1.56 5.09 13.20
N ARG A 68 1.90 4.12 14.05
CA ARG A 68 2.16 4.34 15.48
C ARG A 68 3.33 5.29 15.70
N LEU A 69 4.45 5.10 15.00
CA LEU A 69 5.60 6.00 15.10
C LEU A 69 5.26 7.41 14.63
N ALA A 70 4.50 7.55 13.55
CA ALA A 70 4.11 8.84 13.02
C ALA A 70 3.26 9.65 14.01
N MET A 71 2.35 9.01 14.75
CA MET A 71 1.41 9.72 15.63
C MET A 71 1.90 9.87 17.08
N PHE A 72 2.64 8.89 17.60
CA PHE A 72 2.99 8.83 19.03
C PHE A 72 4.48 9.10 19.31
N ASN A 73 5.29 9.37 18.29
CA ASN A 73 6.67 9.80 18.49
C ASN A 73 6.72 11.34 18.62
N PRO A 74 7.25 11.89 19.74
CA PRO A 74 7.37 13.33 19.93
C PRO A 74 8.35 14.02 18.97
N ASP A 75 9.19 13.26 18.25
CA ASP A 75 10.06 13.81 17.21
C ASP A 75 9.27 14.23 15.95
N VAL A 76 8.02 13.78 15.81
CA VAL A 76 7.17 14.06 14.66
C VAL A 76 6.08 15.06 15.05
N CYS A 77 6.22 16.30 14.59
CA CYS A 77 5.25 17.37 14.86
C CYS A 77 4.33 17.61 13.66
N TRP A 78 3.06 17.21 13.80
CA TRP A 78 2.01 17.51 12.82
C TRP A 78 1.34 18.88 13.06
N ASP A 79 1.26 19.32 14.31
CA ASP A 79 0.67 20.60 14.70
C ASP A 79 1.75 21.63 15.07
N LYS A 80 2.22 22.35 14.04
CA LYS A 80 3.22 23.42 14.19
C LYS A 80 2.68 24.70 14.84
N LYS A 81 1.37 24.85 15.02
CA LYS A 81 0.76 26.11 15.49
C LYS A 81 0.40 26.09 16.97
N ASN A 82 -0.29 25.04 17.43
CA ASN A 82 -0.74 24.98 18.84
C ASN A 82 0.18 24.12 19.72
N ASN A 83 1.06 23.33 19.12
CA ASN A 83 1.99 22.47 19.85
C ASN A 83 3.36 22.37 19.14
N PRO A 84 4.05 23.50 18.88
CA PRO A 84 5.30 23.53 18.14
C PRO A 84 6.42 22.72 18.83
N GLU A 85 6.36 22.59 20.15
CA GLU A 85 7.31 21.85 20.98
C GLU A 85 6.62 20.70 21.71
N PRO A 86 6.37 19.57 21.03
CA PRO A 86 5.60 18.45 21.59
C PRO A 86 6.23 17.84 22.85
N TRP A 87 7.55 17.96 23.01
CA TRP A 87 8.27 17.48 24.20
C TRP A 87 7.94 18.23 25.49
N ASN A 88 7.46 19.48 25.44
CA ASN A 88 7.12 20.25 26.65
C ASN A 88 5.92 19.67 27.42
N LYS A 89 5.06 18.88 26.75
CA LYS A 89 3.87 18.27 27.37
C LYS A 89 4.11 16.86 27.89
N LEU A 90 5.30 16.29 27.69
CA LEU A 90 5.60 14.92 28.12
C LEU A 90 6.03 14.91 29.58
N ALA A 91 5.35 14.09 30.39
CA ALA A 91 5.82 13.80 31.73
C ALA A 91 7.01 12.82 31.66
N PRO A 92 7.95 12.86 32.64
CA PRO A 92 9.02 11.86 32.74
C PRO A 92 8.51 10.41 32.86
N THR A 93 7.26 10.25 33.31
CA THR A 93 6.55 8.98 33.41
C THR A 93 5.98 8.48 32.09
N ASP A 94 5.95 9.32 31.05
CA ASP A 94 5.35 8.96 29.77
C ASP A 94 6.34 8.15 28.93
N GLN A 95 5.98 6.88 28.71
CA GLN A 95 6.73 6.00 27.84
C GLN A 95 6.27 6.15 26.39
N TYR A 96 7.00 6.94 25.60
CA TYR A 96 6.75 7.02 24.15
C TYR A 96 7.30 5.79 23.37
N LYS A 97 8.19 4.99 23.98
CA LYS A 97 8.71 3.75 23.38
C LYS A 97 7.67 2.64 23.45
N PHE A 98 7.55 1.84 22.39
CA PHE A 98 6.56 0.75 22.35
C PHE A 98 6.81 -0.29 23.45
N TYR A 99 8.07 -0.51 23.80
CA TYR A 99 8.48 -1.41 24.86
C TYR A 99 9.76 -0.91 25.52
N SER A 100 9.86 -1.09 26.84
CA SER A 100 11.06 -0.81 27.60
C SER A 100 11.33 -1.98 28.55
N VAL A 101 12.53 -2.55 28.48
CA VAL A 101 12.89 -3.75 29.26
C VAL A 101 13.47 -3.36 30.62
N ASN A 102 14.22 -2.25 30.65
CA ASN A 102 15.10 -1.92 31.78
C ASN A 102 14.63 -0.70 32.58
N VAL A 103 13.61 0.03 32.12
CA VAL A 103 13.22 1.32 32.70
C VAL A 103 11.77 1.25 33.17
N ASP A 104 11.58 1.40 34.47
CA ASP A 104 10.25 1.55 35.05
C ASP A 104 9.88 3.04 35.08
N TYR A 105 9.13 3.47 34.07
CA TYR A 105 8.74 4.87 33.92
C TYR A 105 7.85 5.35 35.06
N SER A 106 7.13 4.46 35.76
CA SER A 106 6.28 4.84 36.90
C SER A 106 7.08 5.37 38.10
N LYS A 107 8.38 5.07 38.16
CA LYS A 107 9.29 5.47 39.24
C LYS A 107 10.14 6.68 38.90
N LEU A 108 10.04 7.21 37.68
CA LEU A 108 10.81 8.38 37.26
C LEU A 108 10.26 9.65 37.90
N LYS A 109 11.11 10.35 38.65
CA LYS A 109 10.78 11.65 39.25
C LYS A 109 11.14 12.78 38.28
N LYS A 110 10.30 13.80 38.26
CA LYS A 110 10.57 15.04 37.54
C LYS A 110 11.57 15.88 38.34
N ASP A 111 12.79 15.98 37.83
CA ASP A 111 13.91 16.67 38.50
C ASP A 111 13.92 18.19 38.23
N ARG A 112 13.18 18.66 37.23
CA ARG A 112 13.13 20.08 36.84
C ARG A 112 11.75 20.70 36.97
N PRO A 113 11.66 21.97 37.42
CA PRO A 113 10.41 22.72 37.45
C PRO A 113 9.84 22.91 36.04
N ASP A 114 8.52 23.10 35.98
CA ASP A 114 7.80 23.40 34.73
C ASP A 114 8.28 24.72 34.12
N PHE A 115 8.27 24.80 32.78
CA PHE A 115 8.60 25.98 31.97
C PHE A 115 7.33 26.70 31.51
#